data_AF-A0A519GQU5-F1
#
_entry.id   AF-A0A519GQU5-F1
#
_cell.length_a   1.000
_cell.length_b   1.000
_cell.length_c   1.000
_cell.angle_alpha   90.00
_cell.angle_beta   90.00
_cell.angle_gamma   90.00
#
_symmetry.space_group_name_H-M   'P 1'
#
loop_
_entity.id
_entity.type
_entity.pdbx_description
1 polymer ?
#
loop_
_entity_poly.entity_id
_entity_poly.type
_entity_poly.pdbx_seq_one_letter_code
_entity_poly.pdbx_strand_id
1 'polypeptide(L)'
;MEPFEESGVFWLPTQPGRRIAGKLAVNRDGIGLTVYDSLRPVEFPGDQVIEIKPERVVEGTVFGRLTDRDAEVTLLDVSGTSLVLPLGETTESFDVSTALVGGHV
;
A
#
# COMPACT_ATOMS: atom_id res chain seq x y z
N MET A 1 5.92 -23.55 1.49
CA MET A 1 4.96 -22.52 1.09
C MET A 1 5.40 -22.04 -0.28
N GLU A 2 4.53 -22.17 -1.28
CA GLU A 2 4.80 -21.62 -2.61
C GLU A 2 4.65 -20.10 -2.54
N PRO A 3 5.49 -19.32 -3.25
CA PRO A 3 5.34 -17.88 -3.31
C PRO A 3 4.00 -17.53 -3.95
N PHE A 4 3.25 -16.65 -3.30
CA PHE A 4 2.03 -16.06 -3.81
C PHE A 4 2.31 -14.60 -4.16
N GLU A 5 1.93 -14.17 -5.35
CA GLU A 5 1.98 -12.77 -5.78
C GLU A 5 0.74 -12.50 -6.62
N GLU A 6 -0.02 -11.47 -6.27
CA GLU A 6 -1.24 -11.10 -6.99
C GLU A 6 -1.38 -9.59 -7.10
N SER A 7 -1.82 -9.13 -8.27
CA SER A 7 -2.06 -7.70 -8.52
C SER A 7 -3.44 -7.30 -8.01
N GLY A 8 -3.58 -6.05 -7.60
CA GLY A 8 -4.84 -5.54 -7.11
C GLY A 8 -4.89 -4.02 -7.03
N VAL A 9 -6.00 -3.53 -6.48
CA VAL A 9 -6.17 -2.14 -6.09
C VAL A 9 -6.32 -2.06 -4.58
N PHE A 10 -5.65 -1.09 -3.95
CA PHE A 10 -5.54 -0.95 -2.50
C PHE A 10 -5.91 0.47 -2.08
N TRP A 11 -6.54 0.63 -0.92
CA TRP A 11 -6.97 1.93 -0.41
C TRP A 11 -7.07 1.95 1.11
N LEU A 12 -7.01 3.15 1.68
CA LEU A 12 -7.24 3.36 3.11
C LEU A 12 -8.74 3.46 3.41
N PRO A 13 -9.22 2.93 4.55
CA PRO A 13 -10.63 3.05 4.96
C PRO A 13 -11.11 4.50 5.06
N THR A 14 -10.22 5.42 5.44
CA THR A 14 -10.51 6.86 5.56
C THR A 14 -10.61 7.56 4.20
N GLN A 15 -10.15 6.93 3.12
CA GLN A 15 -10.07 7.52 1.77
C GLN A 15 -10.48 6.50 0.68
N PRO A 16 -11.72 6.00 0.70
CA PRO A 16 -12.16 4.92 -0.20
C PRO A 16 -12.16 5.28 -1.69
N GLY A 17 -12.12 6.58 -2.03
CA GLY A 17 -12.00 7.06 -3.40
C GLY A 17 -10.58 6.98 -3.98
N ARG A 18 -9.54 6.92 -3.13
CA ARG A 18 -8.13 6.85 -3.55
C ARG A 18 -7.71 5.39 -3.61
N ARG A 19 -7.97 4.75 -4.76
CA ARG A 19 -7.59 3.36 -5.04
C ARG A 19 -6.31 3.33 -5.84
N ILE A 20 -5.28 2.71 -5.28
CA ILE A 20 -3.94 2.66 -5.84
C ILE A 20 -3.65 1.25 -6.34
N ALA A 21 -3.16 1.14 -7.57
CA ALA A 21 -2.71 -0.14 -8.10
C ALA A 21 -1.48 -0.63 -7.34
N GLY A 22 -1.40 -1.94 -7.12
CA GLY A 22 -0.29 -2.54 -6.41
C GLY A 22 -0.23 -4.06 -6.55
N LYS A 23 0.63 -4.66 -5.75
CA LYS A 23 0.84 -6.10 -5.64
C LYS A 23 0.90 -6.53 -4.19
N LEU A 24 0.20 -7.62 -3.89
CA LEU A 24 0.29 -8.33 -2.63
C LEU A 24 1.14 -9.58 -2.83
N ALA A 25 2.18 -9.76 -2.03
CA ALA A 25 3.04 -10.92 -2.06
C ALA A 25 3.04 -11.64 -0.70
N VAL A 26 3.03 -12.97 -0.71
CA VAL A 26 3.26 -13.81 0.46
C VAL A 26 4.43 -14.73 0.14
N ASN A 27 5.52 -14.55 0.87
CA ASN A 27 6.77 -15.28 0.67
C ASN A 27 7.30 -15.83 2.01
N ARG A 28 8.57 -16.22 2.06
CA ARG A 28 9.20 -16.75 3.29
C ARG A 28 9.46 -15.68 4.34
N ASP A 29 9.60 -14.43 3.92
CA ASP A 29 9.94 -13.28 4.76
C ASP A 29 8.70 -12.62 5.35
N GLY A 30 7.53 -12.87 4.77
CA GLY A 30 6.23 -12.45 5.32
C GLY A 30 5.23 -12.09 4.23
N ILE A 31 4.34 -11.15 4.57
CA ILE A 31 3.36 -10.57 3.66
C ILE A 31 3.87 -9.18 3.28
N GLY A 32 4.08 -8.96 1.99
CA GLY A 32 4.53 -7.68 1.44
C GLY A 32 3.43 -7.03 0.62
N LEU A 33 3.28 -5.72 0.74
CA LEU A 33 2.45 -4.90 -0.14
C LEU A 33 3.34 -3.89 -0.86
N THR A 34 3.23 -3.83 -2.18
CA THR A 34 3.82 -2.76 -3.00
C THR A 34 2.71 -2.01 -3.71
N VAL A 35 2.69 -0.69 -3.57
CA VAL A 35 1.74 0.19 -4.29
C VAL A 35 2.51 1.16 -5.19
N TYR A 36 1.93 1.47 -6.34
CA TYR A 36 2.57 2.26 -7.40
C TYR A 36 2.24 3.76 -7.34
N ASP A 37 1.67 4.19 -6.23
CA ASP A 37 1.50 5.59 -5.84
C ASP A 37 1.33 5.63 -4.30
N SER A 38 1.36 6.81 -3.68
CA SER A 38 1.16 6.90 -2.23
C SER A 38 -0.28 6.56 -1.84
N LEU A 39 -0.45 5.73 -0.81
CA LEU A 39 -1.76 5.49 -0.19
C LEU A 39 -2.34 6.76 0.44
N ARG A 40 -1.48 7.70 0.82
CA ARG A 40 -1.85 8.97 1.44
C ARG A 40 -1.87 10.09 0.39
N PRO A 41 -2.66 11.15 0.60
CA PRO A 41 -2.60 12.33 -0.23
C PRO A 41 -1.26 13.02 0.03
N VAL A 42 -0.55 13.29 -1.05
CA VAL A 42 0.70 14.05 -1.01
C VAL A 42 0.37 15.48 -1.37
N GLU A 43 0.60 16.40 -0.44
CA GLU A 43 0.50 17.82 -0.70
C GLU A 43 1.89 18.41 -0.86
N PHE A 44 2.18 18.95 -2.05
CA PHE A 44 3.41 19.69 -2.30
C PHE A 44 3.15 21.19 -2.15
N PRO A 45 3.73 21.88 -1.16
CA PRO A 45 3.64 23.33 -1.07
C PRO A 45 4.40 23.96 -2.24
N GLY A 46 3.69 24.70 -3.11
CA GLY A 46 4.19 25.17 -4.41
C GLY A 46 5.46 26.04 -4.39
N ASP A 47 5.79 26.68 -3.27
CA ASP A 47 6.89 27.65 -3.18
C ASP A 47 7.99 27.27 -2.15
N GLN A 48 7.96 26.05 -1.61
CA GLN A 48 8.93 25.64 -0.57
C GLN A 48 9.93 24.60 -1.07
N VAL A 49 11.16 24.68 -0.55
CA VAL A 49 12.15 23.62 -0.71
C VAL A 49 11.61 22.37 -0.03
N ILE A 50 11.24 21.36 -0.84
CA ILE A 50 10.76 20.07 -0.33
C ILE A 50 11.98 19.27 0.12
N GLU A 51 12.08 19.02 1.42
CA GLU A 51 13.06 18.08 1.96
C GLU A 51 12.58 16.66 1.66
N ILE A 52 13.24 16.00 0.70
CA ILE A 52 12.98 14.59 0.39
C ILE A 52 13.67 13.75 1.46
N LYS A 53 12.87 13.16 2.36
CA LYS A 53 13.37 12.22 3.37
C LYS A 53 12.49 10.97 3.43
N PRO A 54 13.10 9.79 3.65
CA PRO A 54 12.33 8.59 3.97
C PRO A 54 11.51 8.81 5.23
N GLU A 55 10.20 8.56 5.14
CA GLU A 55 9.30 8.60 6.29
C GLU A 55 8.83 7.19 6.61
N ARG A 56 8.85 6.84 7.90
CA ARG A 56 8.20 5.61 8.36
C ARG A 56 6.70 5.81 8.37
N VAL A 57 5.98 4.94 7.68
CA VAL A 57 4.51 4.96 7.58
C VAL A 57 3.96 3.76 8.33
N VAL A 58 2.85 3.97 9.05
CA VAL A 58 2.12 2.92 9.75
C VAL A 58 0.64 3.13 9.50
N GLU A 59 -0.03 2.13 8.95
CA GLU A 59 -1.46 2.10 8.68
C GLU A 59 -2.07 0.92 9.42
N GLY A 60 -3.07 1.19 10.26
CA GLY A 60 -3.74 0.11 11.02
C GLY A 60 -4.50 -0.86 10.11
N THR A 61 -5.06 -0.36 9.00
CA THR A 61 -5.83 -1.18 8.06
C THR A 61 -5.70 -0.62 6.64
N VAL A 62 -5.47 -1.52 5.68
CA VAL A 62 -5.52 -1.25 4.24
C VAL A 62 -6.47 -2.24 3.59
N PHE A 63 -7.44 -1.74 2.85
CA PHE A 63 -8.34 -2.57 2.07
C PHE A 63 -7.77 -2.81 0.67
N GLY A 64 -8.14 -3.92 0.06
CA GLY A 64 -7.82 -4.20 -1.32
C GLY A 64 -8.83 -5.09 -2.02
N ARG A 65 -8.75 -5.08 -3.34
CA ARG A 65 -9.41 -6.05 -4.23
C ARG A 65 -8.36 -6.62 -5.17
N LEU A 66 -8.17 -7.93 -5.11
CA LEU A 66 -7.25 -8.66 -5.96
C LEU A 66 -7.92 -8.90 -7.31
N THR A 67 -7.20 -8.60 -8.39
CA THR A 67 -7.76 -8.56 -9.75
C THR A 67 -8.01 -9.96 -10.30
N ASP A 68 -7.08 -10.89 -10.10
CA ASP A 68 -7.13 -12.20 -10.77
C ASP A 68 -8.16 -13.12 -10.12
N ARG A 69 -8.34 -13.04 -8.80
CA ARG A 69 -9.34 -13.82 -8.05
C ARG A 69 -10.66 -13.13 -7.82
N ASP A 70 -10.77 -11.86 -8.20
CA ASP A 70 -11.91 -11.00 -7.87
C ASP A 70 -12.28 -11.05 -6.37
N ALA A 71 -11.26 -11.07 -5.51
CA ALA A 71 -11.40 -11.28 -4.08
C ALA A 71 -11.07 -10.01 -3.29
N GLU A 72 -11.87 -9.73 -2.26
CA GLU A 72 -11.56 -8.67 -1.30
C GLU A 72 -10.51 -9.16 -0.28
N VAL A 73 -9.65 -8.23 0.12
CA VAL A 73 -8.61 -8.45 1.12
C VAL A 73 -8.58 -7.28 2.10
N THR A 74 -8.36 -7.61 3.37
CA THR A 74 -8.11 -6.64 4.44
C THR A 74 -6.74 -6.92 5.03
N LEU A 75 -5.85 -5.93 4.97
CA LEU A 75 -4.49 -5.97 5.48
C LEU A 75 -4.45 -5.21 6.80
N LEU A 76 -3.82 -5.79 7.82
CA LEU A 76 -3.74 -5.23 9.18
C LEU A 76 -2.28 -5.02 9.58
N ASP A 77 -2.06 -3.98 10.40
CA ASP A 77 -0.76 -3.56 10.92
C ASP A 77 0.28 -3.45 9.78
N VAL A 78 -0.04 -2.58 8.82
CA VAL A 78 0.77 -2.32 7.61
C VAL A 78 1.79 -1.26 7.95
N SER A 79 3.07 -1.55 7.78
CA SER A 79 4.13 -0.57 8.06
C SER A 79 5.21 -0.59 7.00
N GLY A 80 5.75 0.57 6.65
CA GLY A 80 6.68 0.67 5.54
C GLY A 80 7.48 1.95 5.58
N THR A 81 8.26 2.14 4.53
CA THR A 81 8.98 3.39 4.29
C THR A 81 8.44 4.03 3.02
N SER A 82 7.98 5.27 3.13
CA SER A 82 7.54 6.07 2.00
C SER A 82 8.62 7.08 1.66
N LEU A 83 8.89 7.22 0.36
CA LEU A 83 9.74 8.26 -0.19
C LEU A 83 8.99 8.90 -1.35
N VAL A 84 8.47 10.09 -1.10
CA VAL A 84 7.63 10.79 -2.07
C VAL A 84 8.47 11.73 -2.92
N LEU A 85 8.41 11.56 -4.24
CA LEU A 85 9.20 12.32 -5.20
C LEU A 85 8.32 13.34 -5.94
N PRO A 86 8.65 14.64 -5.96
CA PRO A 86 7.80 15.69 -6.56
C PRO A 86 7.50 15.53 -8.06
N LEU A 87 8.35 14.79 -8.78
CA LEU A 87 8.28 14.61 -10.23
C LEU A 87 8.61 13.17 -10.65
N GLY A 88 8.54 12.22 -9.71
CA GLY A 88 8.92 10.82 -9.93
C GLY A 88 7.76 9.87 -9.64
N GLU A 89 7.83 8.67 -10.22
CA GLU A 89 6.95 7.58 -9.84
C GLU A 89 7.16 7.27 -8.35
N THR A 90 6.09 7.37 -7.56
CA THR A 90 6.14 7.02 -6.13
C THR A 90 5.79 5.56 -5.99
N THR A 91 6.70 4.76 -5.46
CA THR A 91 6.42 3.38 -5.08
C THR A 91 6.58 3.26 -3.57
N GLU A 92 5.57 2.74 -2.89
CA GLU A 92 5.65 2.45 -1.46
C GLU A 92 5.66 0.94 -1.25
N SER A 93 6.56 0.49 -0.38
CA SER A 93 6.67 -0.91 0.03
C SER A 93 6.39 -1.01 1.52
N PHE A 94 5.54 -1.97 1.87
CA PHE A 94 5.08 -2.21 3.22
C PHE A 94 5.24 -3.68 3.60
N ASP A 95 5.62 -3.89 4.86
CA ASP A 95 5.46 -5.13 5.59
C ASP A 95 4.05 -5.17 6.17
N VAL A 96 3.36 -6.29 5.99
CA VAL A 96 2.00 -6.52 6.47
C VAL A 96 2.02 -7.64 7.50
N SER A 97 1.42 -7.42 8.67
CA SER A 97 1.42 -8.45 9.72
C SER A 97 0.34 -9.51 9.48
N THR A 98 -0.83 -9.12 8.95
CA THR A 98 -1.94 -10.05 8.71
C THR A 98 -2.73 -9.64 7.47
N ALA A 99 -3.11 -10.64 6.66
CA ALA A 99 -4.02 -10.48 5.52
C ALA A 99 -5.22 -11.41 5.69
N LEU A 100 -6.42 -10.82 5.67
CA LEU A 100 -7.69 -11.52 5.72
C LEU A 100 -8.31 -11.51 4.33
N VAL A 101 -8.62 -12.70 3.78
CA VAL A 101 -9.31 -12.84 2.49
C VAL A 101 -10.79 -13.03 2.74
N GLY A 102 -11.62 -12.20 2.10
CA GLY A 102 -13.04 -12.09 2.37
C GLY A 102 -13.46 -10.64 2.56
N GLY A 103 -14.76 -10.40 2.73
CA GLY A 103 -15.33 -9.06 2.83
C GLY A 103 -14.65 -8.16 3.88
N HIS A 104 -14.70 -6.86 3.66
CA HIS A 104 -14.12 -5.86 4.58
C HIS A 104 -14.79 -5.92 5.96
N VAL A 105 -13.98 -6.05 7.02
CA VAL A 105 -14.42 -6.09 8.43
C VAL A 105 -14.57 -4.69 9.01
#